data_AF-A0A1Q7HUU8-F1
#
_entry.id   AF-A0A1Q7HUU8-F1
#
_cell.length_a   1.000
_cell.length_b   1.000
_cell.length_c   1.000
_cell.angle_alpha   90.00
_cell.angle_beta   90.00
_cell.angle_gamma   90.00
#
_symmetry.space_group_name_H-M   'P 1'
#
loop_
_entity.id
_entity.type
_entity.pdbx_description
1 polymer ?
#
loop_
_entity_poly.entity_id
_entity_poly.type
_entity_poly.pdbx_seq_one_letter_code
_entity_poly.pdbx_strand_id
1 'polypeptide(L)'
;MLSLGLERGWRRRLVDALAPRDGARYLDVATGTGLVAREIHSRAQCEVVGVDLSPGMLASSERRDRVVVAGAERLPFADATFEGLTFTYLLRYVDDPAATLRELARVVRPGGAIASLEFHVPQSLPMRVGWSLYAWLALPMLGAIVSRDWAGVARFLPNSIRRFYAQRSLREVEELWRSAGIGEVRSVVLGLGAAVVTSGTRDAAIAGAPRPSLAPAFYALPGGARWRDMWTLLHPPYTAWHLSYVVVGAALAPVLHPERLAGTLLAFFLALGIGVHALDELNGRPLRTRIPSRVLLALGAVGIGAAVALGMLASVVVDGSILAFVIIGIALALGYPLELARGRLHGDLWFALGWGAFPVLTSYWANALSFAPTALVAAAYAVALSYAQRRLSTWVRTVRRRSSAVEGAMIVDGERRMLDAGALISASESALRWLSLASVLIAMAVLFARLYH
;
A
#
# COMPACT_ATOMS: atom_id res chain seq x y z
N MET A 1 27.06 5.97 -12.95
CA MET A 1 27.09 6.16 -14.43
C MET A 1 25.81 6.76 -15.00
N LEU A 2 24.63 6.61 -14.35
CA LEU A 2 23.33 7.10 -14.84
C LEU A 2 23.15 8.63 -14.88
N SER A 3 24.00 9.38 -14.18
CA SER A 3 23.90 10.84 -14.04
C SER A 3 25.01 11.61 -14.78
N LEU A 4 25.71 10.97 -15.74
CA LEU A 4 26.87 11.56 -16.44
C LEU A 4 27.97 12.10 -15.49
N GLY A 5 28.15 11.48 -14.31
CA GLY A 5 29.16 11.88 -13.32
C GLY A 5 28.70 12.90 -12.27
N LEU A 6 27.49 13.49 -12.44
CA LEU A 6 26.92 14.47 -11.50
C LEU A 6 26.68 13.92 -10.08
N GLU A 7 26.56 12.60 -9.93
CA GLU A 7 26.31 11.89 -8.66
C GLU A 7 27.35 12.23 -7.58
N ARG A 8 28.61 12.47 -7.96
CA ARG A 8 29.65 12.91 -7.02
C ARG A 8 29.35 14.29 -6.41
N GLY A 9 28.79 15.20 -7.20
CA GLY A 9 28.38 16.52 -6.72
C GLY A 9 27.15 16.43 -5.82
N TRP A 10 26.18 15.60 -6.21
CA TRP A 10 24.96 15.38 -5.41
C TRP A 10 25.26 14.72 -4.06
N ARG A 11 26.17 13.73 -4.04
CA ARG A 11 26.62 13.09 -2.79
C ARG A 11 27.37 14.05 -1.88
N ARG A 12 28.23 14.91 -2.43
CA ARG A 12 28.86 15.99 -1.65
C ARG A 12 27.80 16.87 -1.00
N ARG A 13 26.78 17.28 -1.77
CA ARG A 13 25.70 18.11 -1.26
C ARG A 13 24.85 17.43 -0.18
N LEU A 14 24.66 16.11 -0.27
CA LEU A 14 24.04 15.28 0.75
C LEU A 14 24.85 15.32 2.06
N VAL A 15 26.17 15.08 1.98
CA VAL A 15 27.06 15.09 3.15
C VAL A 15 27.19 16.49 3.75
N ASP A 16 27.20 17.54 2.92
CA ASP A 16 27.16 18.93 3.39
C ASP A 16 25.88 19.22 4.19
N ALA A 17 24.76 18.58 3.85
CA ALA A 17 23.49 18.71 4.58
C ALA A 17 23.46 17.90 5.89
N LEU A 18 24.22 16.80 5.97
CA LEU A 18 24.44 16.05 7.22
C LEU A 18 25.33 16.82 8.21
N ALA A 19 26.28 17.60 7.69
CA ALA A 19 27.29 18.34 8.45
C ALA A 19 28.03 17.45 9.48
N PRO A 20 28.81 16.44 9.02
CA PRO A 20 29.45 15.48 9.90
C PRO A 20 30.47 16.14 10.84
N ARG A 21 30.55 15.63 12.07
CA ARG A 21 31.43 16.12 13.15
C ARG A 21 32.36 15.01 13.64
N ASP A 22 33.53 15.41 14.12
CA ASP A 22 34.47 14.46 14.73
C ASP A 22 33.88 13.81 15.99
N GLY A 23 34.18 12.52 16.18
CA GLY A 23 33.73 11.71 17.31
C GLY A 23 32.24 11.31 17.29
N ALA A 24 31.45 11.78 16.31
CA ALA A 24 30.03 11.44 16.20
C ALA A 24 29.81 10.07 15.53
N ARG A 25 28.61 9.51 15.70
CA ARG A 25 28.17 8.25 15.12
C ARG A 25 27.01 8.47 14.14
N TYR A 26 27.23 8.10 12.89
CA TYR A 26 26.26 8.26 11.80
C TYR A 26 25.75 6.92 11.30
N LEU A 27 24.51 6.93 10.80
CA LEU A 27 23.92 5.80 10.10
C LEU A 27 23.73 6.13 8.62
N ASP A 28 24.19 5.26 7.72
CA ASP A 28 23.92 5.34 6.28
C ASP A 28 22.99 4.20 5.87
N VAL A 29 21.74 4.51 5.55
CA VAL A 29 20.69 3.53 5.21
C VAL A 29 20.53 3.40 3.70
N ALA A 30 20.38 2.16 3.22
CA ALA A 30 20.57 1.81 1.81
C ALA A 30 21.98 2.21 1.34
N THR A 31 22.98 1.86 2.16
CA THR A 31 24.37 2.26 1.96
C THR A 31 24.97 1.69 0.66
N GLY A 32 24.40 0.60 0.15
CA GLY A 32 24.89 -0.08 -1.03
C GLY A 32 26.35 -0.50 -0.89
N THR A 33 27.21 0.06 -1.74
CA THR A 33 28.65 -0.16 -1.76
C THR A 33 29.44 0.75 -0.80
N GLY A 34 28.77 1.58 0.01
CA GLY A 34 29.39 2.41 1.04
C GLY A 34 29.95 3.75 0.54
N LEU A 35 29.54 4.23 -0.64
CA LEU A 35 30.07 5.48 -1.21
C LEU A 35 29.74 6.72 -0.37
N VAL A 36 28.56 6.78 0.26
CA VAL A 36 28.17 7.89 1.16
C VAL A 36 28.96 7.81 2.45
N ALA A 37 29.04 6.63 3.07
CA ALA A 37 29.90 6.41 4.23
C ALA A 37 31.35 6.84 3.99
N ARG A 38 31.93 6.53 2.81
CA ARG A 38 33.28 6.99 2.43
C ARG A 38 33.37 8.52 2.30
N GLU A 39 32.36 9.16 1.73
CA GLU A 39 32.30 10.62 1.63
C GLU A 39 32.21 11.28 3.01
N ILE A 40 31.44 10.72 3.94
CA ILE A 40 31.35 11.20 5.33
C ILE A 40 32.73 11.15 6.02
N HIS A 41 33.44 10.02 5.91
CA HIS A 41 34.79 9.88 6.48
C HIS A 41 35.82 10.83 5.87
N SER A 42 35.60 11.30 4.63
CA SER A 42 36.49 12.31 4.03
C SER A 42 36.33 13.70 4.64
N ARG A 43 35.27 13.93 5.42
CA ARG A 43 34.94 15.23 6.04
C ARG A 43 35.16 15.27 7.54
N ALA A 44 35.09 14.13 8.24
CA ALA A 44 35.24 14.06 9.69
C ALA A 44 35.75 12.68 10.16
N GLN A 45 36.48 12.67 11.27
CA GLN A 45 36.89 11.47 12.01
C GLN A 45 35.73 10.98 12.87
N CYS A 46 34.86 10.15 12.29
CA CYS A 46 33.61 9.70 12.91
C CYS A 46 33.38 8.20 12.70
N GLU A 47 32.38 7.64 13.39
CA GLU A 47 31.89 6.29 13.11
C GLU A 47 30.71 6.36 12.13
N VAL A 48 30.74 5.57 11.07
CA VAL A 48 29.58 5.37 10.19
C VAL A 48 29.22 3.89 10.16
N VAL A 49 27.98 3.58 10.51
CA VAL A 49 27.38 2.25 10.35
C VAL A 49 26.58 2.25 9.04
N GLY A 50 26.83 1.28 8.17
CA GLY A 50 26.08 1.11 6.92
C GLY A 50 24.99 0.06 7.06
N VAL A 51 23.80 0.30 6.51
CA VAL A 51 22.70 -0.68 6.45
C VAL A 51 22.24 -0.87 5.02
N ASP A 52 22.10 -2.12 4.59
CA ASP A 52 21.47 -2.46 3.32
C ASP A 52 20.69 -3.77 3.42
N LEU A 53 19.66 -3.93 2.58
CA LEU A 53 18.90 -5.17 2.49
C LEU A 53 19.66 -6.23 1.66
N SER A 54 20.57 -5.81 0.78
CA SER A 54 21.30 -6.67 -0.16
C SER A 54 22.68 -7.08 0.40
N PRO A 55 22.86 -8.37 0.76
CA PRO A 55 24.17 -8.86 1.19
C PRO A 55 25.25 -8.69 0.10
N GLY A 56 24.87 -8.79 -1.18
CA GLY A 56 25.80 -8.65 -2.31
C GLY A 56 26.37 -7.23 -2.46
N MET A 57 25.56 -6.21 -2.16
CA MET A 57 26.03 -4.82 -2.18
C MET A 57 27.01 -4.57 -1.04
N LEU A 58 26.68 -5.07 0.16
CA LEU A 58 27.54 -4.95 1.35
C LEU A 58 28.86 -5.71 1.21
N ALA A 59 28.88 -6.84 0.51
CA ALA A 59 30.10 -7.57 0.21
C ALA A 59 31.11 -6.72 -0.60
N SER A 60 30.63 -5.73 -1.36
CA SER A 60 31.49 -4.83 -2.14
C SER A 60 31.94 -3.59 -1.33
N SER A 61 31.51 -3.43 -0.08
CA SER A 61 31.97 -2.36 0.81
C SER A 61 33.40 -2.62 1.27
N GLU A 62 34.23 -1.56 1.27
CA GLU A 62 35.59 -1.59 1.81
C GLU A 62 35.63 -1.80 3.34
N ARG A 63 34.52 -1.53 4.05
CA ARG A 63 34.42 -1.62 5.52
C ARG A 63 33.35 -2.60 5.96
N ARG A 64 33.63 -3.89 5.75
CA ARG A 64 32.69 -4.99 6.04
C ARG A 64 32.39 -5.20 7.52
N ASP A 65 33.24 -4.68 8.41
CA ASP A 65 33.10 -4.76 9.87
C ASP A 65 32.04 -3.80 10.44
N ARG A 66 31.58 -2.83 9.65
CA ARG A 66 30.63 -1.78 10.08
C ARG A 66 29.37 -1.73 9.23
N VAL A 67 28.98 -2.86 8.65
CA VAL A 67 27.76 -2.98 7.85
C VAL A 67 26.81 -4.02 8.43
N VAL A 68 25.51 -3.73 8.36
CA VAL A 68 24.44 -4.57 8.91
C VAL A 68 23.42 -4.87 7.82
N VAL A 69 23.06 -6.15 7.66
CA VAL A 69 21.97 -6.54 6.76
C VAL A 69 20.63 -6.29 7.47
N ALA A 70 19.91 -5.25 7.07
CA ALA A 70 18.58 -4.94 7.59
C ALA A 70 17.76 -4.10 6.61
N GLY A 71 16.43 -4.15 6.76
CA GLY A 71 15.51 -3.29 6.02
C GLY A 71 15.34 -1.94 6.72
N ALA A 72 15.25 -0.86 5.94
CA ALA A 72 15.04 0.49 6.48
C ALA A 72 13.72 0.66 7.25
N GLU A 73 12.74 -0.20 6.98
CA GLU A 73 11.42 -0.18 7.62
C GLU A 73 11.45 -0.61 9.10
N ARG A 74 12.51 -1.34 9.51
CA ARG A 74 12.75 -1.80 10.89
C ARG A 74 14.24 -1.96 11.14
N LEU A 75 14.84 -0.94 11.74
CA LEU A 75 16.27 -0.88 12.01
C LEU A 75 16.60 -1.57 13.34
N PRO A 76 17.65 -2.42 13.38
CA PRO A 76 18.05 -3.17 14.57
C PRO A 76 18.88 -2.31 15.55
N PHE A 77 18.48 -1.06 15.76
CA PHE A 77 19.15 -0.12 16.65
C PHE A 77 18.17 0.44 17.67
N ALA A 78 18.68 0.77 18.85
CA ALA A 78 17.92 1.46 19.88
C ALA A 78 17.55 2.89 19.44
N ASP A 79 16.56 3.45 20.12
CA ASP A 79 16.15 4.84 19.92
C ASP A 79 17.33 5.79 20.21
N ALA A 80 17.42 6.89 19.46
CA ALA A 80 18.39 7.96 19.70
C ALA A 80 19.86 7.48 19.79
N THR A 81 20.23 6.49 18.97
CA THR A 81 21.57 5.91 18.92
C THR A 81 22.56 6.78 18.14
N PHE A 82 22.12 7.39 17.03
CA PHE A 82 22.99 8.08 16.08
C PHE A 82 22.83 9.60 16.14
N GLU A 83 23.90 10.35 15.95
CA GLU A 83 23.91 11.81 15.90
C GLU A 83 23.36 12.36 14.58
N GLY A 84 23.29 11.53 13.55
CA GLY A 84 22.66 11.86 12.28
C GLY A 84 22.54 10.66 11.35
N LEU A 85 21.80 10.83 10.26
CA LEU A 85 21.49 9.75 9.33
C LEU A 85 21.49 10.24 7.87
N THR A 86 22.06 9.45 6.98
CA THR A 86 21.89 9.59 5.53
C THR A 86 21.12 8.41 4.95
N PHE A 87 20.37 8.66 3.89
CA PHE A 87 19.88 7.58 3.03
C PHE A 87 19.83 8.01 1.57
N THR A 88 20.09 7.07 0.67
CA THR A 88 20.12 7.36 -0.76
C THR A 88 19.15 6.44 -1.48
N TYR A 89 18.30 7.00 -2.34
CA TYR A 89 17.48 6.22 -3.27
C TYR A 89 16.53 5.22 -2.59
N LEU A 90 16.03 5.53 -1.41
CA LEU A 90 15.31 4.60 -0.54
C LEU A 90 13.80 4.70 -0.66
N LEU A 91 13.22 5.91 -0.62
CA LEU A 91 11.79 6.10 -0.34
C LEU A 91 10.88 5.52 -1.44
N ARG A 92 11.44 5.36 -2.65
CA ARG A 92 10.75 4.75 -3.79
C ARG A 92 10.70 3.22 -3.77
N TYR A 93 11.44 2.58 -2.86
CA TYR A 93 11.54 1.11 -2.74
C TYR A 93 10.95 0.56 -1.44
N VAL A 94 10.42 1.42 -0.56
CA VAL A 94 9.77 1.02 0.68
C VAL A 94 8.25 1.09 0.54
N ASP A 95 7.53 0.21 1.23
CA ASP A 95 6.08 0.09 1.06
C ASP A 95 5.34 1.27 1.74
N ASP A 96 5.80 1.69 2.92
CA ASP A 96 5.27 2.84 3.67
C ASP A 96 6.37 3.88 3.95
N PRO A 97 6.59 4.86 3.05
CA PRO A 97 7.58 5.92 3.23
C PRO A 97 7.41 6.70 4.53
N ALA A 98 6.17 6.88 5.01
CA ALA A 98 5.90 7.60 6.25
C ALA A 98 6.34 6.80 7.48
N ALA A 99 6.10 5.48 7.47
CA ALA A 99 6.61 4.59 8.51
C ALA A 99 8.12 4.48 8.49
N THR A 100 8.71 4.35 7.31
CA THR A 100 10.17 4.33 7.15
C THR A 100 10.78 5.62 7.69
N LEU A 101 10.29 6.81 7.31
CA LEU A 101 10.82 8.08 7.83
C LEU A 101 10.74 8.18 9.36
N ARG A 102 9.66 7.67 9.98
CA ARG A 102 9.55 7.60 11.44
C ARG A 102 10.57 6.65 12.07
N GLU A 103 10.81 5.51 11.45
CA GLU A 103 11.82 4.55 11.91
C GLU A 103 13.24 5.13 11.79
N LEU A 104 13.52 5.83 10.68
CA LEU A 104 14.76 6.57 10.50
C LEU A 104 14.93 7.67 11.55
N ALA A 105 13.88 8.43 11.83
CA ALA A 105 13.90 9.45 12.88
C ALA A 105 14.09 8.83 14.28
N ARG A 106 13.45 7.69 14.58
CA ARG A 106 13.54 7.00 15.89
C ARG A 106 14.97 6.73 16.33
N VAL A 107 15.84 6.31 15.41
CA VAL A 107 17.23 5.93 15.73
C VAL A 107 18.19 7.13 15.81
N VAL A 108 17.78 8.31 15.36
CA VAL A 108 18.59 9.55 15.36
C VAL A 108 18.33 10.35 16.62
N ARG A 109 19.33 10.94 17.28
CA ARG A 109 19.08 11.75 18.49
C ARG A 109 18.24 13.00 18.19
N PRO A 110 17.46 13.52 19.14
CA PRO A 110 16.89 14.85 19.04
C PRO A 110 17.95 15.89 18.65
N GLY A 111 17.64 16.77 17.70
CA GLY A 111 18.58 17.72 17.10
C GLY A 111 19.54 17.13 16.06
N GLY A 112 19.54 15.81 15.86
CA GLY A 112 20.37 15.13 14.87
C GLY A 112 19.87 15.39 13.44
N ALA A 113 20.81 15.54 12.50
CA ALA A 113 20.50 15.81 11.11
C ALA A 113 20.13 14.53 10.35
N ILE A 114 19.08 14.61 9.53
CA ILE A 114 18.68 13.55 8.61
C ILE A 114 18.74 14.14 7.21
N ALA A 115 19.44 13.46 6.30
CA ALA A 115 19.59 13.91 4.92
C ALA A 115 19.36 12.78 3.92
N SER A 116 18.70 13.09 2.82
CA SER A 116 18.43 12.14 1.75
C SER A 116 18.85 12.66 0.39
N LEU A 117 19.20 11.72 -0.49
CA LEU A 117 19.42 11.98 -1.90
C LEU A 117 18.49 11.07 -2.73
N GLU A 118 17.61 11.68 -3.49
CA GLU A 118 16.66 11.00 -4.37
C GLU A 118 16.81 11.48 -5.82
N PHE A 119 16.46 10.62 -6.79
CA PHE A 119 16.24 11.09 -8.15
C PHE A 119 14.94 11.88 -8.19
N HIS A 120 14.86 12.84 -9.10
CA HIS A 120 13.69 13.71 -9.28
C HIS A 120 13.34 13.83 -10.77
N VAL A 121 12.08 14.14 -11.08
CA VAL A 121 11.64 14.42 -12.46
C VAL A 121 11.72 15.92 -12.74
N PRO A 122 12.46 16.39 -13.76
CA PRO A 122 12.55 17.82 -14.04
C PRO A 122 11.20 18.50 -14.21
N GLN A 123 11.03 19.68 -13.60
CA GLN A 123 9.77 20.42 -13.62
C GLN A 123 9.61 21.33 -14.84
N SER A 124 10.71 21.88 -15.36
CA SER A 124 10.68 22.70 -16.58
C SER A 124 10.40 21.83 -17.80
N LEU A 125 9.55 22.33 -18.71
CA LEU A 125 9.13 21.57 -19.88
C LEU A 125 10.31 21.12 -20.76
N PRO A 126 11.30 21.99 -21.09
CA PRO A 126 12.44 21.57 -21.91
C PRO A 126 13.26 20.45 -21.26
N MET A 127 13.52 20.55 -19.95
CA MET A 127 14.31 19.54 -19.24
C MET A 127 13.54 18.24 -19.05
N ARG A 128 12.23 18.29 -18.86
CA ARG A 128 11.39 17.09 -18.78
C ARG A 128 11.35 16.34 -20.11
N VAL A 129 11.26 17.06 -21.22
CA VAL A 129 11.32 16.47 -22.57
C VAL A 129 12.70 15.85 -22.80
N GLY A 130 13.78 16.58 -22.54
CA GLY A 130 15.15 16.07 -22.69
C GLY A 130 15.42 14.85 -21.80
N TRP A 131 15.01 14.89 -20.53
CA TRP A 131 15.10 13.76 -19.61
C TRP A 131 14.29 12.56 -20.09
N SER A 132 13.09 12.79 -20.65
CA SER A 132 12.26 11.71 -21.20
C SER A 132 12.94 11.08 -22.43
N LEU A 133 13.45 11.88 -23.35
CA LEU A 133 14.18 11.37 -24.52
C LEU A 133 15.41 10.55 -24.08
N TYR A 134 16.18 11.06 -23.11
CA TYR A 134 17.31 10.32 -22.55
C TYR A 134 16.86 9.01 -21.89
N ALA A 135 15.84 9.05 -21.04
CA ALA A 135 15.35 7.89 -20.30
C ALA A 135 14.73 6.80 -21.17
N TRP A 136 14.01 7.18 -22.24
CA TRP A 136 13.22 6.26 -23.06
C TRP A 136 13.91 5.82 -24.34
N LEU A 137 14.85 6.61 -24.85
CA LEU A 137 15.58 6.29 -26.08
C LEU A 137 17.03 5.94 -25.75
N ALA A 138 17.79 6.87 -25.16
CA ALA A 138 19.23 6.69 -24.96
C ALA A 138 19.56 5.61 -23.92
N LEU A 139 18.90 5.62 -22.76
CA LEU A 139 19.20 4.70 -21.65
C LEU A 139 18.99 3.23 -22.02
N PRO A 140 17.88 2.82 -22.67
CA PRO A 140 17.67 1.42 -23.07
C PRO A 140 18.65 0.97 -24.16
N MET A 141 19.02 1.85 -25.10
CA MET A 141 20.02 1.55 -26.13
C MET A 141 21.41 1.36 -25.51
N LEU A 142 21.84 2.28 -24.65
CA LEU A 142 23.13 2.16 -23.94
C LEU A 142 23.15 0.95 -22.99
N GLY A 143 22.04 0.69 -22.28
CA GLY A 143 21.91 -0.48 -21.42
C GLY A 143 22.05 -1.80 -22.18
N ALA A 144 21.42 -1.90 -23.37
CA ALA A 144 21.51 -3.07 -24.23
C ALA A 144 22.92 -3.33 -24.78
N ILE A 145 23.74 -2.28 -24.94
CA ILE A 145 25.14 -2.39 -25.37
C ILE A 145 26.03 -2.90 -24.22
N VAL A 146 25.73 -2.54 -22.97
CA VAL A 146 26.55 -2.93 -21.80
C VAL A 146 26.27 -4.35 -21.33
N SER A 147 25.00 -4.70 -21.06
CA SER A 147 24.59 -6.07 -20.71
C SER A 147 23.07 -6.24 -20.69
N ARG A 148 22.59 -7.49 -20.73
CA ARG A 148 21.15 -7.80 -20.62
C ARG A 148 20.55 -7.37 -19.27
N ASP A 149 21.30 -7.49 -18.17
CA ASP A 149 20.84 -7.07 -16.84
C ASP A 149 20.73 -5.54 -16.74
N TRP A 150 21.69 -4.82 -17.32
CA TRP A 150 21.64 -3.35 -17.41
C TRP A 150 20.47 -2.85 -18.26
N ALA A 151 20.08 -3.57 -19.31
CA ALA A 151 18.89 -3.24 -20.08
C ALA A 151 17.61 -3.32 -19.24
N GLY A 152 17.53 -4.27 -18.29
CA GLY A 152 16.44 -4.38 -17.32
C GLY A 152 16.37 -3.18 -16.37
N VAL A 153 17.50 -2.83 -15.75
CA VAL A 153 17.62 -1.65 -14.87
C VAL A 153 17.26 -0.35 -15.63
N ALA A 154 17.74 -0.22 -16.86
CA ALA A 154 17.52 0.96 -17.70
C ALA A 154 16.02 1.19 -18.02
N ARG A 155 15.22 0.13 -18.16
CA ARG A 155 13.76 0.24 -18.35
C ARG A 155 13.01 0.47 -17.04
N PHE A 156 13.50 -0.11 -15.95
CA PHE A 156 12.84 -0.06 -14.64
C PHE A 156 13.02 1.30 -13.95
N LEU A 157 14.24 1.84 -13.97
CA LEU A 157 14.59 3.00 -13.15
C LEU A 157 13.78 4.27 -13.51
N PRO A 158 13.68 4.71 -14.77
CA PRO A 158 12.88 5.90 -15.11
C PRO A 158 11.41 5.75 -14.73
N ASN A 159 10.85 4.55 -14.88
CA ASN A 159 9.47 4.24 -14.49
C ASN A 159 9.27 4.37 -12.98
N SER A 160 10.21 3.85 -12.18
CA SER A 160 10.14 3.96 -10.71
C SER A 160 10.13 5.42 -10.24
N ILE A 161 10.96 6.28 -10.84
CA ILE A 161 11.07 7.70 -10.50
C ILE A 161 9.76 8.42 -10.86
N ARG A 162 9.26 8.23 -12.09
CA ARG A 162 7.99 8.86 -12.52
C ARG A 162 6.82 8.41 -11.66
N ARG A 163 6.72 7.12 -11.36
CA ARG A 163 5.62 6.58 -10.56
C ARG A 163 5.61 7.17 -9.16
N PHE A 164 6.78 7.29 -8.53
CA PHE A 164 6.90 7.90 -7.20
C PHE A 164 6.39 9.34 -7.20
N TYR A 165 6.87 10.19 -8.12
CA TYR A 165 6.44 11.59 -8.18
C TYR A 165 5.04 11.84 -8.76
N ALA A 166 4.48 10.86 -9.49
CA ALA A 166 3.07 10.90 -9.89
C ALA A 166 2.13 10.62 -8.71
N GLN A 167 2.58 9.85 -7.72
CA GLN A 167 1.83 9.55 -6.51
C GLN A 167 2.05 10.56 -5.39
N ARG A 168 3.23 11.20 -5.36
CA ARG A 168 3.65 12.13 -4.30
C ARG A 168 4.46 13.27 -4.90
N SER A 169 3.89 14.46 -4.88
CA SER A 169 4.62 15.69 -5.13
C SER A 169 5.76 15.87 -4.12
N LEU A 170 6.77 16.67 -4.47
CA LEU A 170 7.88 16.96 -3.55
C LEU A 170 7.38 17.58 -2.24
N ARG A 171 6.32 18.40 -2.30
CA ARG A 171 5.69 18.98 -1.12
C ARG A 171 5.09 17.91 -0.19
N GLU A 172 4.38 16.93 -0.74
CA GLU A 172 3.86 15.81 0.06
C GLU A 172 4.99 15.00 0.69
N VAL A 173 6.12 14.82 0.00
CA VAL A 173 7.30 14.18 0.58
C VAL A 173 7.84 14.98 1.76
N GLU A 174 7.94 16.31 1.66
CA GLU A 174 8.35 17.15 2.80
C GLU A 174 7.35 17.09 3.96
N GLU A 175 6.05 17.02 3.68
CA GLU A 175 5.02 16.83 4.71
C GLU A 175 5.17 15.48 5.42
N LEU A 176 5.56 14.42 4.70
CA LEU A 176 5.89 13.14 5.32
C LEU A 176 7.07 13.26 6.30
N TRP A 177 8.13 14.00 5.93
CA TRP A 177 9.26 14.26 6.82
C TRP A 177 8.82 15.01 8.08
N ARG A 178 8.04 16.08 7.93
CA ARG A 178 7.50 16.84 9.07
C ARG A 178 6.62 15.96 9.97
N SER A 179 5.75 15.14 9.37
CA SER A 179 4.90 14.20 10.11
C SER A 179 5.68 13.10 10.84
N ALA A 180 6.92 12.83 10.43
CA ALA A 180 7.81 11.88 11.06
C ALA A 180 8.60 12.47 12.25
N GLY A 181 8.36 13.74 12.58
CA GLY A 181 9.08 14.46 13.63
C GLY A 181 10.44 14.99 13.20
N ILE A 182 10.56 15.33 11.92
CA ILE A 182 11.73 15.98 11.35
C ILE A 182 11.35 17.42 11.01
N GLY A 183 11.90 18.37 11.76
CA GLY A 183 11.74 19.80 11.57
C GLY A 183 12.69 20.37 10.53
N GLU A 184 12.51 21.67 10.25
CA GLU A 184 13.37 22.45 9.34
C GLU A 184 13.60 21.81 7.96
N VAL A 185 12.60 21.06 7.47
CA VAL A 185 12.73 20.30 6.24
C VAL A 185 12.95 21.21 5.05
N ARG A 186 14.05 20.99 4.34
CA ARG A 186 14.46 21.72 3.14
C ARG A 186 14.81 20.76 2.02
N SER A 187 14.19 20.94 0.86
CA SER A 187 14.56 20.25 -0.37
C SER A 187 15.33 21.17 -1.32
N VAL A 188 16.46 20.69 -1.83
CA VAL A 188 17.28 21.38 -2.83
C VAL A 188 17.34 20.52 -4.08
N VAL A 189 16.73 21.01 -5.16
CA VAL A 189 16.72 20.34 -6.46
C VAL A 189 18.06 20.59 -7.18
N LEU A 190 18.66 19.53 -7.70
CA LEU A 190 20.00 19.52 -8.29
C LEU A 190 19.97 19.03 -9.75
N GLY A 191 21.04 19.35 -10.49
CA GLY A 191 21.29 18.79 -11.82
C GLY A 191 20.13 18.99 -12.79
N LEU A 192 19.67 20.24 -12.92
CA LEU A 192 18.56 20.64 -13.82
C LEU A 192 17.22 19.96 -13.51
N GLY A 193 17.01 19.49 -12.27
CA GLY A 193 15.75 18.86 -11.86
C GLY A 193 15.79 17.34 -11.78
N ALA A 194 16.94 16.73 -12.02
CA ALA A 194 17.11 15.27 -12.08
C ALA A 194 17.33 14.61 -10.71
N ALA A 195 17.67 15.38 -9.69
CA ALA A 195 17.85 14.90 -8.32
C ALA A 195 17.37 15.93 -7.30
N VAL A 196 17.13 15.47 -6.08
CA VAL A 196 16.80 16.31 -4.95
C VAL A 196 17.54 15.82 -3.71
N VAL A 197 18.11 16.76 -2.97
CA VAL A 197 18.59 16.51 -1.60
C VAL A 197 17.56 17.10 -0.64
N THR A 198 16.97 16.27 0.20
CA THR A 198 16.07 16.71 1.27
C THR A 198 16.75 16.51 2.61
N SER A 199 16.75 17.53 3.46
CA SER A 199 17.34 17.44 4.79
C SER A 199 16.46 18.10 5.83
N GLY A 200 16.60 17.68 7.09
CA GLY A 200 15.96 18.29 8.24
C GLY A 200 16.61 17.82 9.54
N THR A 201 16.12 18.32 10.66
CA THR A 201 16.62 18.00 12.00
C THR A 201 15.54 17.25 12.78
N ARG A 202 15.92 16.21 13.55
CA ARG A 202 14.93 15.53 14.40
C ARG A 202 14.45 16.48 15.49
N ASP A 203 13.14 16.71 15.58
CA ASP A 203 12.56 17.60 16.59
C ASP A 203 12.71 17.02 18.01
N ALA A 204 12.99 17.90 18.97
CA ALA A 204 13.02 17.54 20.39
C ALA A 204 11.62 17.26 20.97
N ALA A 205 10.59 17.93 20.44
CA ALA A 205 9.22 17.89 20.96
C ALA A 205 8.44 16.62 20.60
N ILE A 206 8.96 15.77 19.70
CA ILE A 206 8.34 14.48 19.31
C ILE A 206 9.22 13.33 19.85
N ALA A 207 9.84 13.53 21.01
CA ALA A 207 10.36 12.45 21.82
C ALA A 207 9.26 11.95 22.74
N GLY A 208 8.57 10.89 22.34
CA GLY A 208 7.89 10.01 23.30
C GLY A 208 6.41 10.23 23.57
N ALA A 209 5.62 10.86 22.69
CA ALA A 209 4.18 10.60 22.72
C ALA A 209 3.97 9.12 22.34
N PRO A 210 3.55 8.24 23.27
CA PRO A 210 3.16 6.90 22.88
C PRO A 210 2.02 7.09 21.89
N ARG A 211 2.12 6.47 20.71
CA ARG A 211 0.91 6.29 19.92
C ARG A 211 -0.12 5.66 20.86
N PRO A 212 -1.37 6.15 20.89
CA PRO A 212 -2.43 5.22 21.20
C PRO A 212 -2.30 4.13 20.13
N SER A 213 -1.73 2.99 20.49
CA SER A 213 -1.76 1.81 19.65
C SER A 213 -3.22 1.39 19.63
N LEU A 214 -4.01 2.00 18.75
CA LEU A 214 -5.38 1.56 18.54
C LEU A 214 -5.29 0.07 18.25
N ALA A 215 -6.03 -0.72 19.04
CA ALA A 215 -6.11 -2.15 18.84
C ALA A 215 -6.37 -2.44 17.36
N PRO A 216 -5.85 -3.53 16.78
CA PRO A 216 -6.09 -3.89 15.39
C PRO A 216 -7.59 -3.76 15.03
N ALA A 217 -7.89 -3.53 13.75
CA ALA A 217 -9.28 -3.55 13.31
C ALA A 217 -9.97 -4.82 13.83
N PHE A 218 -11.27 -4.76 14.13
CA PHE A 218 -11.97 -5.80 14.90
C PHE A 218 -11.89 -7.23 14.35
N TYR A 219 -11.48 -7.39 13.09
CA TYR A 219 -11.31 -8.65 12.39
C TYR A 219 -9.85 -9.09 12.22
N ALA A 220 -8.89 -8.20 12.52
CA ALA A 220 -7.47 -8.48 12.42
C ALA A 220 -6.97 -9.14 13.71
N LEU A 221 -6.28 -10.26 13.56
CA LEU A 221 -5.73 -10.99 14.71
C LEU A 221 -4.33 -10.44 15.07
N PRO A 222 -4.01 -10.21 16.36
CA PRO A 222 -2.68 -9.76 16.78
C PRO A 222 -1.57 -10.71 16.32
N GLY A 223 -0.52 -10.13 15.73
CA GLY A 223 0.51 -10.84 14.96
C GLY A 223 1.35 -11.85 15.77
N GLY A 224 1.79 -12.91 15.08
CA GLY A 224 2.76 -13.91 15.58
C GLY A 224 2.89 -15.12 14.65
N ALA A 225 1.78 -15.82 14.40
CA ALA A 225 1.74 -17.06 13.63
C ALA A 225 1.22 -16.89 12.18
N ARG A 226 1.72 -17.73 11.25
CA ARG A 226 1.35 -17.69 9.80
C ARG A 226 -0.15 -17.77 9.52
N TRP A 227 -0.90 -18.55 10.31
CA TRP A 227 -2.34 -18.71 10.09
C TRP A 227 -3.14 -17.44 10.42
N ARG A 228 -2.67 -16.60 11.35
CA ARG A 228 -3.33 -15.33 11.72
C ARG A 228 -3.21 -14.30 10.60
N ASP A 229 -2.07 -14.29 9.92
CA ASP A 229 -1.86 -13.46 8.73
C ASP A 229 -2.77 -13.92 7.59
N MET A 230 -2.99 -15.23 7.43
CA MET A 230 -3.93 -15.77 6.43
C MET A 230 -5.39 -15.42 6.77
N TRP A 231 -5.78 -15.51 8.04
CA TRP A 231 -7.10 -15.07 8.50
C TRP A 231 -7.31 -13.58 8.26
N THR A 232 -6.31 -12.77 8.55
CA THR A 232 -6.36 -11.31 8.33
C THR A 232 -6.44 -11.01 6.83
N LEU A 233 -5.68 -11.74 5.99
CA LEU A 233 -5.73 -11.63 4.54
C LEU A 233 -7.13 -11.92 3.98
N LEU A 234 -7.81 -12.95 4.51
CA LEU A 234 -9.18 -13.27 4.10
C LEU A 234 -10.14 -12.11 4.35
N HIS A 235 -9.84 -11.20 5.28
CA HIS A 235 -10.71 -10.09 5.66
C HIS A 235 -12.17 -10.56 5.92
N PRO A 236 -12.40 -11.49 6.89
CA PRO A 236 -13.62 -12.31 6.92
C PRO A 236 -14.96 -11.57 6.94
N PRO A 237 -15.13 -10.46 7.70
CA PRO A 237 -16.40 -9.71 7.67
C PRO A 237 -16.70 -9.13 6.28
N TYR A 238 -15.66 -8.76 5.55
CA TYR A 238 -15.75 -8.20 4.22
C TYR A 238 -16.05 -9.31 3.20
N THR A 239 -15.33 -10.43 3.24
CA THR A 239 -15.65 -11.58 2.37
C THR A 239 -17.04 -12.13 2.61
N ALA A 240 -17.42 -12.38 3.87
CA ALA A 240 -18.74 -12.89 4.21
C ALA A 240 -19.86 -11.97 3.71
N TRP A 241 -19.65 -10.66 3.82
CA TRP A 241 -20.56 -9.67 3.28
C TRP A 241 -20.74 -9.76 1.75
N HIS A 242 -19.68 -9.93 0.97
CA HIS A 242 -19.82 -10.05 -0.49
C HIS A 242 -20.46 -11.38 -0.90
N LEU A 243 -20.13 -12.46 -0.18
CA LEU A 243 -20.79 -13.75 -0.39
C LEU A 243 -22.27 -13.70 -0.02
N SER A 244 -22.67 -12.84 0.93
CA SER A 244 -24.07 -12.63 1.26
C SER A 244 -24.87 -12.07 0.07
N TYR A 245 -24.28 -11.19 -0.74
CA TYR A 245 -24.89 -10.71 -1.98
C TYR A 245 -25.07 -11.81 -3.03
N VAL A 246 -24.13 -12.75 -3.14
CA VAL A 246 -24.28 -13.93 -3.99
C VAL A 246 -25.48 -14.77 -3.54
N VAL A 247 -25.64 -15.00 -2.24
CA VAL A 247 -26.79 -15.73 -1.69
C VAL A 247 -28.10 -14.99 -1.97
N VAL A 248 -28.17 -13.68 -1.71
CA VAL A 248 -29.37 -12.86 -1.99
C VAL A 248 -29.76 -12.95 -3.47
N GLY A 249 -28.80 -12.84 -4.38
CA GLY A 249 -29.05 -12.93 -5.83
C GLY A 249 -29.67 -14.28 -6.23
N ALA A 250 -29.09 -15.39 -5.76
CA ALA A 250 -29.62 -16.73 -6.06
C ALA A 250 -30.99 -16.97 -5.43
N ALA A 251 -31.18 -16.58 -4.17
CA ALA A 251 -32.42 -16.83 -3.44
C ALA A 251 -33.63 -16.07 -4.02
N LEU A 252 -33.40 -14.90 -4.62
CA LEU A 252 -34.44 -14.11 -5.29
C LEU A 252 -34.74 -14.57 -6.73
N ALA A 253 -33.96 -15.51 -7.28
CA ALA A 253 -34.18 -16.03 -8.63
C ALA A 253 -35.47 -16.88 -8.72
N PRO A 254 -36.14 -16.93 -9.88
CA PRO A 254 -37.40 -17.67 -10.06
C PRO A 254 -37.28 -19.18 -9.80
N VAL A 255 -36.08 -19.74 -9.99
CA VAL A 255 -35.71 -21.11 -9.63
C VAL A 255 -34.35 -21.05 -8.93
N LEU A 256 -34.23 -21.70 -7.76
CA LEU A 256 -32.97 -21.81 -7.05
C LEU A 256 -32.29 -23.14 -7.40
N HIS A 257 -31.10 -23.06 -7.97
CA HIS A 257 -30.24 -24.20 -8.30
C HIS A 257 -29.08 -24.29 -7.29
N PRO A 258 -29.12 -25.22 -6.31
CA PRO A 258 -28.11 -25.31 -5.25
C PRO A 258 -26.67 -25.45 -5.77
N GLU A 259 -26.49 -26.21 -6.86
CA GLU A 259 -25.22 -26.41 -7.54
C GLU A 259 -24.66 -25.13 -8.16
N ARG A 260 -25.54 -24.29 -8.73
CA ARG A 260 -25.16 -22.99 -9.32
C ARG A 260 -24.84 -21.97 -8.24
N LEU A 261 -25.60 -21.97 -7.14
CA LEU A 261 -25.28 -21.16 -5.97
C LEU A 261 -23.91 -21.55 -5.39
N ALA A 262 -23.66 -22.84 -5.17
CA ALA A 262 -22.39 -23.34 -4.63
C ALA A 262 -21.20 -22.98 -5.54
N GLY A 263 -21.34 -23.19 -6.85
CA GLY A 263 -20.33 -22.80 -7.84
C GLY A 263 -20.07 -21.30 -7.85
N THR A 264 -21.13 -20.48 -7.79
CA THR A 264 -21.01 -19.01 -7.74
C THR A 264 -20.31 -18.55 -6.44
N LEU A 265 -20.70 -19.09 -5.30
CA LEU A 265 -20.06 -18.80 -4.00
C LEU A 265 -18.57 -19.15 -4.02
N LEU A 266 -18.21 -20.32 -4.56
CA LEU A 266 -16.82 -20.75 -4.66
C LEU A 266 -16.03 -19.81 -5.59
N ALA A 267 -16.58 -19.46 -6.76
CA ALA A 267 -15.93 -18.53 -7.69
C ALA A 267 -15.68 -17.16 -7.05
N PHE A 268 -16.68 -16.57 -6.37
CA PHE A 268 -16.51 -15.28 -5.70
C PHE A 268 -15.57 -15.37 -4.49
N PHE A 269 -15.60 -16.45 -3.72
CA PHE A 269 -14.65 -16.66 -2.62
C PHE A 269 -13.21 -16.72 -3.11
N LEU A 270 -12.94 -17.47 -4.18
CA LEU A 270 -11.61 -17.61 -4.77
C LEU A 270 -11.13 -16.29 -5.40
N ALA A 271 -11.99 -15.62 -6.19
CA ALA A 271 -11.64 -14.37 -6.84
C ALA A 271 -11.44 -13.24 -5.84
N LEU A 272 -12.44 -12.96 -4.99
CA LEU A 272 -12.44 -11.81 -4.09
C LEU A 272 -11.75 -12.12 -2.76
N GLY A 273 -12.22 -13.16 -2.06
CA GLY A 273 -11.78 -13.47 -0.70
C GLY A 273 -10.31 -13.90 -0.61
N ILE A 274 -9.77 -14.46 -1.69
CA ILE A 274 -8.36 -14.83 -1.79
C ILE A 274 -7.63 -13.96 -2.81
N GLY A 275 -8.06 -13.98 -4.07
CA GLY A 275 -7.31 -13.41 -5.18
C GLY A 275 -7.07 -11.91 -5.06
N VAL A 276 -8.16 -11.14 -5.03
CA VAL A 276 -8.18 -9.67 -4.94
C VAL A 276 -7.55 -9.21 -3.63
N HIS A 277 -7.89 -9.85 -2.50
CA HIS A 277 -7.25 -9.51 -1.22
C HIS A 277 -5.74 -9.75 -1.22
N ALA A 278 -5.26 -10.81 -1.89
CA ALA A 278 -3.83 -11.05 -2.04
C ALA A 278 -3.14 -10.00 -2.92
N LEU A 279 -3.79 -9.56 -4.01
CA LEU A 279 -3.29 -8.47 -4.85
C LEU A 279 -3.30 -7.12 -4.14
N ASP A 280 -4.36 -6.81 -3.38
CA ASP A 280 -4.44 -5.61 -2.55
C ASP A 280 -3.38 -5.61 -1.46
N GLU A 281 -3.15 -6.74 -0.81
CA GLU A 281 -2.09 -6.86 0.20
C GLU A 281 -0.70 -6.77 -0.42
N LEU A 282 -0.52 -7.26 -1.65
CA LEU A 282 0.71 -7.10 -2.42
C LEU A 282 0.96 -5.62 -2.76
N ASN A 283 -0.10 -4.82 -2.91
CA ASN A 283 -0.04 -3.40 -3.22
C ASN A 283 -0.03 -2.51 -1.96
N GLY A 284 1.14 -2.42 -1.32
CA GLY A 284 1.37 -1.48 -0.20
C GLY A 284 0.96 -1.99 1.19
N ARG A 285 0.79 -3.30 1.35
CA ARG A 285 0.60 -3.98 2.65
C ARG A 285 -0.46 -3.33 3.56
N PRO A 286 -1.66 -2.99 3.05
CA PRO A 286 -2.70 -2.35 3.85
C PRO A 286 -3.06 -3.10 5.13
N LEU A 287 -3.02 -4.42 5.13
CA LEU A 287 -3.35 -5.27 6.28
C LEU A 287 -2.13 -5.56 7.17
N ARG A 288 -0.92 -5.17 6.72
CA ARG A 288 0.36 -5.35 7.42
C ARG A 288 0.67 -6.83 7.74
N THR A 289 0.28 -7.73 6.86
CA THR A 289 0.61 -9.16 6.98
C THR A 289 2.10 -9.40 6.69
N ARG A 290 2.66 -10.49 7.22
CA ARG A 290 4.06 -10.90 6.95
C ARG A 290 4.14 -11.97 5.86
N ILE A 291 3.10 -12.11 5.03
CA ILE A 291 3.03 -13.09 3.95
C ILE A 291 4.03 -12.68 2.85
N PRO A 292 4.99 -13.54 2.43
CA PRO A 292 5.96 -13.16 1.40
C PRO A 292 5.28 -12.74 0.08
N SER A 293 5.81 -11.74 -0.61
CA SER A 293 5.21 -11.20 -1.85
C SER A 293 5.00 -12.26 -2.94
N ARG A 294 5.91 -13.24 -3.04
CA ARG A 294 5.75 -14.40 -3.95
C ARG A 294 4.52 -15.26 -3.63
N VAL A 295 4.18 -15.39 -2.35
CA VAL A 295 3.01 -16.15 -1.90
C VAL A 295 1.74 -15.38 -2.21
N LEU A 296 1.72 -14.06 -1.97
CA LEU A 296 0.59 -13.21 -2.35
C LEU A 296 0.35 -13.20 -3.86
N LEU A 297 1.41 -13.11 -4.67
CA LEU A 297 1.29 -13.21 -6.12
C LEU A 297 0.71 -14.57 -6.55
N ALA A 298 1.18 -15.66 -5.94
CA ALA A 298 0.66 -16.99 -6.21
C ALA A 298 -0.81 -17.13 -5.80
N LEU A 299 -1.19 -16.65 -4.61
CA LEU A 299 -2.59 -16.65 -4.15
C LEU A 299 -3.48 -15.81 -5.05
N GLY A 300 -3.01 -14.63 -5.47
CA GLY A 300 -3.67 -13.76 -6.43
C GLY A 300 -3.95 -14.47 -7.76
N ALA A 301 -2.90 -15.04 -8.36
CA ALA A 301 -2.99 -15.72 -9.64
C ALA A 301 -3.85 -16.99 -9.58
N VAL A 302 -3.65 -17.83 -8.56
CA VAL A 302 -4.39 -19.10 -8.40
C VAL A 302 -5.86 -18.82 -8.07
N GLY A 303 -6.15 -17.89 -7.15
CA GLY A 303 -7.51 -17.55 -6.76
C GLY A 303 -8.34 -17.00 -7.93
N ILE A 304 -7.80 -16.02 -8.65
CA ILE A 304 -8.48 -15.43 -9.82
C ILE A 304 -8.56 -16.46 -10.96
N GLY A 305 -7.48 -17.19 -11.24
CA GLY A 305 -7.45 -18.20 -12.30
C GLY A 305 -8.46 -19.32 -12.07
N ALA A 306 -8.58 -19.82 -10.84
CA ALA A 306 -9.56 -20.85 -10.49
C ALA A 306 -11.00 -20.34 -10.59
N ALA A 307 -11.28 -19.10 -10.17
CA ALA A 307 -12.59 -18.49 -10.33
C ALA A 307 -12.98 -18.31 -11.81
N VAL A 308 -12.03 -17.89 -12.66
CA VAL A 308 -12.24 -17.80 -14.11
C VAL A 308 -12.51 -19.18 -14.70
N ALA A 309 -11.77 -20.21 -14.32
CA ALA A 309 -11.99 -21.57 -14.79
C ALA A 309 -13.41 -22.08 -14.43
N LEU A 310 -13.88 -21.80 -13.21
CA LEU A 310 -15.26 -22.12 -12.79
C LEU A 310 -16.30 -21.36 -13.63
N GLY A 311 -16.08 -20.07 -13.89
CA GLY A 311 -16.96 -19.28 -14.73
C GLY A 311 -17.00 -19.75 -16.19
N MET A 312 -15.85 -20.13 -16.75
CA MET A 312 -15.76 -20.72 -18.10
C MET A 312 -16.50 -22.05 -18.17
N LEU A 313 -16.33 -22.92 -17.17
CA LEU A 313 -17.08 -24.18 -17.08
C LEU A 313 -18.59 -23.92 -17.00
N ALA A 314 -19.02 -22.99 -16.16
CA ALA A 314 -20.42 -22.60 -16.04
C ALA A 314 -20.98 -22.05 -17.37
N SER A 315 -20.17 -21.33 -18.16
CA SER A 315 -20.60 -20.83 -19.48
C SER A 315 -20.88 -21.94 -20.50
N VAL A 316 -20.32 -23.13 -20.30
CA VAL A 316 -20.55 -24.30 -21.16
C VAL A 316 -21.70 -25.15 -20.61
N VAL A 317 -21.74 -25.36 -19.28
CA VAL A 317 -22.65 -26.30 -18.63
C VAL A 317 -24.02 -25.68 -18.31
N VAL A 318 -24.06 -24.37 -18.05
CA VAL A 318 -25.28 -23.66 -17.68
C VAL A 318 -25.81 -22.85 -18.85
N ASP A 319 -25.06 -21.83 -19.30
CA ASP A 319 -25.44 -20.99 -20.43
C ASP A 319 -24.29 -20.10 -20.91
N GLY A 320 -24.15 -19.91 -22.22
CA GLY A 320 -23.07 -19.13 -22.84
C GLY A 320 -23.02 -17.66 -22.41
N SER A 321 -24.14 -17.08 -22.01
CA SER A 321 -24.21 -15.68 -21.53
C SER A 321 -23.41 -15.43 -20.25
N ILE A 322 -23.10 -16.46 -19.46
CA ILE A 322 -22.27 -16.34 -18.26
C ILE A 322 -20.86 -15.82 -18.59
N LEU A 323 -20.38 -16.07 -19.81
CA LEU A 323 -19.08 -15.56 -20.27
C LEU A 323 -18.99 -14.03 -20.16
N ALA A 324 -20.08 -13.30 -20.39
CA ALA A 324 -20.11 -11.85 -20.24
C ALA A 324 -19.81 -11.43 -18.78
N PHE A 325 -20.38 -12.14 -17.80
CA PHE A 325 -20.11 -11.90 -16.39
C PHE A 325 -18.69 -12.27 -16.01
N VAL A 326 -18.13 -13.34 -16.58
CA VAL A 326 -16.71 -13.70 -16.38
C VAL A 326 -15.79 -12.57 -16.86
N ILE A 327 -16.03 -12.02 -18.06
CA ILE A 327 -15.23 -10.92 -18.62
C ILE A 327 -15.32 -9.68 -17.72
N ILE A 328 -16.53 -9.30 -17.30
CA ILE A 328 -16.74 -8.16 -16.39
C ILE A 328 -16.06 -8.43 -15.04
N GLY A 329 -16.18 -9.64 -14.51
CA GLY A 329 -15.54 -10.06 -13.26
C GLY A 329 -14.02 -9.98 -13.31
N ILE A 330 -13.40 -10.40 -14.42
CA ILE A 330 -11.95 -10.23 -14.65
C ILE A 330 -11.57 -8.75 -14.66
N ALA A 331 -12.35 -7.92 -15.38
CA ALA A 331 -12.09 -6.49 -15.44
C ALA A 331 -12.19 -5.82 -14.07
N LEU A 332 -13.13 -6.23 -13.22
CA LEU A 332 -13.27 -5.74 -11.84
C LEU A 332 -12.13 -6.26 -10.93
N ALA A 333 -11.85 -7.56 -10.97
CA ALA A 333 -10.86 -8.21 -10.12
C ALA A 333 -9.42 -7.76 -10.40
N LEU A 334 -9.11 -7.40 -11.65
CA LEU A 334 -7.80 -6.84 -12.02
C LEU A 334 -7.80 -5.32 -12.03
N GLY A 335 -8.90 -4.69 -12.46
CA GLY A 335 -9.04 -3.25 -12.59
C GLY A 335 -8.90 -2.50 -11.28
N TYR A 336 -9.45 -3.07 -10.21
CA TYR A 336 -9.44 -2.45 -8.89
C TYR A 336 -8.06 -2.54 -8.22
N PRO A 337 -7.38 -3.69 -8.06
CA PRO A 337 -6.09 -3.72 -7.36
C PRO A 337 -4.94 -3.10 -8.16
N LEU A 338 -5.01 -3.13 -9.50
CA LEU A 338 -3.94 -2.67 -10.39
C LEU A 338 -4.08 -1.20 -10.82
N GLU A 339 -5.08 -0.46 -10.31
CA GLU A 339 -5.35 0.94 -10.68
C GLU A 339 -5.43 1.18 -12.20
N LEU A 340 -5.96 0.20 -12.94
CA LEU A 340 -6.13 0.33 -14.38
C LEU A 340 -7.01 1.57 -14.68
N ALA A 341 -6.69 2.28 -15.77
CA ALA A 341 -7.28 3.58 -16.14
C ALA A 341 -6.93 4.81 -15.25
N ARG A 342 -5.73 4.83 -14.64
CA ARG A 342 -5.18 6.00 -13.90
C ARG A 342 -6.07 6.42 -12.71
N GLY A 343 -6.66 5.45 -12.00
CA GLY A 343 -7.49 5.71 -10.81
C GLY A 343 -8.91 6.22 -11.07
N ARG A 344 -9.35 6.37 -12.34
CA ARG A 344 -10.72 6.83 -12.66
C ARG A 344 -11.83 5.87 -12.19
N LEU A 345 -11.49 4.61 -11.93
CA LEU A 345 -12.40 3.55 -11.49
C LEU A 345 -12.33 3.24 -9.97
N HIS A 346 -11.67 4.09 -9.17
CA HIS A 346 -11.47 3.88 -7.73
C HIS A 346 -12.49 4.55 -6.80
N GLY A 347 -13.52 5.21 -7.35
CA GLY A 347 -14.51 5.93 -6.56
C GLY A 347 -15.39 5.02 -5.70
N ASP A 348 -15.95 5.57 -4.61
CA ASP A 348 -16.86 4.85 -3.70
C ASP A 348 -18.08 4.26 -4.43
N LEU A 349 -18.57 4.94 -5.48
CA LEU A 349 -19.67 4.44 -6.31
C LEU A 349 -19.26 3.24 -7.17
N TRP A 350 -18.08 3.30 -7.82
CA TRP A 350 -17.56 2.19 -8.62
C TRP A 350 -17.33 0.95 -7.77
N PHE A 351 -16.81 1.16 -6.56
CA PHE A 351 -16.70 0.12 -5.55
C PHE A 351 -18.06 -0.51 -5.25
N ALA A 352 -19.10 0.30 -4.99
CA ALA A 352 -20.44 -0.20 -4.67
C ALA A 352 -21.10 -0.93 -5.85
N LEU A 353 -20.85 -0.49 -7.09
CA LEU A 353 -21.34 -1.17 -8.30
C LEU A 353 -20.64 -2.52 -8.52
N GLY A 354 -19.31 -2.53 -8.51
CA GLY A 354 -18.50 -3.72 -8.81
C GLY A 354 -18.51 -4.76 -7.70
N TRP A 355 -18.62 -4.33 -6.45
CA TRP A 355 -18.55 -5.23 -5.29
C TRP A 355 -19.89 -5.42 -4.57
N GLY A 356 -20.88 -4.57 -4.87
CA GLY A 356 -22.26 -4.71 -4.37
C GLY A 356 -23.21 -5.30 -5.40
N ALA A 357 -23.53 -4.56 -6.46
CA ALA A 357 -24.52 -4.99 -7.47
C ALA A 357 -24.07 -6.23 -8.25
N PHE A 358 -22.81 -6.27 -8.69
CA PHE A 358 -22.32 -7.32 -9.57
C PHE A 358 -22.45 -8.75 -8.99
N PRO A 359 -22.09 -9.04 -7.73
CA PRO A 359 -22.35 -10.35 -7.13
C PRO A 359 -23.83 -10.75 -7.11
N VAL A 360 -24.74 -9.81 -6.79
CA VAL A 360 -26.19 -10.05 -6.81
C VAL A 360 -26.65 -10.43 -8.22
N LEU A 361 -26.30 -9.60 -9.21
CA LEU A 361 -26.74 -9.80 -10.60
C LEU A 361 -26.14 -11.07 -11.21
N THR A 362 -24.88 -11.38 -10.92
CA THR A 362 -24.22 -12.59 -11.41
C THR A 362 -24.91 -13.84 -10.88
N SER A 363 -25.18 -13.88 -9.56
CA SER A 363 -25.81 -15.03 -8.93
C SER A 363 -27.28 -15.19 -9.33
N TYR A 364 -28.01 -14.07 -9.43
CA TYR A 364 -29.38 -14.07 -9.94
C TYR A 364 -29.41 -14.61 -11.38
N TRP A 365 -28.57 -14.08 -12.26
CA TRP A 365 -28.51 -14.49 -13.66
C TRP A 365 -28.14 -15.97 -13.81
N ALA A 366 -27.15 -16.46 -13.05
CA ALA A 366 -26.76 -17.86 -13.07
C ALA A 366 -27.95 -18.80 -12.76
N ASN A 367 -28.91 -18.36 -11.96
CA ASN A 367 -30.10 -19.12 -11.60
C ASN A 367 -31.31 -18.87 -12.53
N ALA A 368 -31.49 -17.63 -13.01
CA ALA A 368 -32.68 -17.19 -13.74
C ALA A 368 -32.53 -17.10 -15.26
N LEU A 369 -31.30 -16.96 -15.77
CA LEU A 369 -30.95 -16.67 -17.18
C LEU A 369 -31.74 -15.50 -17.79
N SER A 370 -32.19 -14.58 -16.95
CA SER A 370 -32.98 -13.41 -17.28
C SER A 370 -32.84 -12.38 -16.15
N PHE A 371 -33.25 -11.14 -16.41
CA PHE A 371 -33.37 -10.12 -15.36
C PHE A 371 -34.84 -9.84 -15.08
N ALA A 372 -35.16 -9.67 -13.80
CA ALA A 372 -36.45 -9.18 -13.33
C ALA A 372 -36.27 -7.90 -12.50
N PRO A 373 -37.34 -7.11 -12.28
CA PRO A 373 -37.29 -5.95 -11.39
C PRO A 373 -36.76 -6.27 -9.99
N THR A 374 -37.02 -7.48 -9.48
CA THR A 374 -36.49 -7.95 -8.18
C THR A 374 -34.97 -7.98 -8.15
N ALA A 375 -34.31 -8.43 -9.23
CA ALA A 375 -32.86 -8.45 -9.34
C ALA A 375 -32.26 -7.04 -9.33
N LEU A 376 -32.90 -6.09 -10.01
CA LEU A 376 -32.45 -4.70 -10.08
C LEU A 376 -32.61 -3.99 -8.73
N VAL A 377 -33.72 -4.22 -8.02
CA VAL A 377 -33.94 -3.69 -6.67
C VAL A 377 -32.93 -4.28 -5.69
N ALA A 378 -32.66 -5.59 -5.77
CA ALA A 378 -31.66 -6.24 -4.94
C ALA A 378 -30.23 -5.71 -5.22
N ALA A 379 -29.90 -5.45 -6.48
CA ALA A 379 -28.64 -4.82 -6.86
C ALA A 379 -28.53 -3.38 -6.32
N ALA A 380 -29.61 -2.60 -6.38
CA ALA A 380 -29.66 -1.25 -5.81
C ALA A 380 -29.50 -1.26 -4.27
N TYR A 381 -30.14 -2.22 -3.58
CA TYR A 381 -29.92 -2.48 -2.16
C TYR A 381 -28.44 -2.74 -1.86
N ALA A 382 -27.80 -3.63 -2.62
CA ALA A 382 -26.40 -3.97 -2.43
C ALA A 382 -25.49 -2.76 -2.69
N VAL A 383 -25.79 -1.91 -3.68
CA VAL A 383 -25.05 -0.66 -3.93
C VAL A 383 -25.18 0.29 -2.75
N ALA A 384 -26.39 0.55 -2.27
CA ALA A 384 -26.63 1.48 -1.16
C ALA A 384 -25.90 1.03 0.13
N LEU A 385 -26.01 -0.26 0.46
CA LEU A 385 -25.34 -0.83 1.62
C LEU A 385 -23.81 -0.80 1.48
N SER A 386 -23.29 -1.14 0.30
CA SER A 386 -21.84 -1.09 0.01
C SER A 386 -21.27 0.31 0.08
N TYR A 387 -22.01 1.29 -0.43
CA TYR A 387 -21.60 2.69 -0.37
C TYR A 387 -21.53 3.18 1.08
N ALA A 388 -22.56 2.88 1.89
CA ALA A 388 -22.58 3.26 3.30
C ALA A 388 -21.41 2.63 4.09
N GLN A 389 -21.17 1.33 3.93
CA GLN A 389 -20.05 0.65 4.58
C GLN A 389 -18.69 1.18 4.10
N ARG A 390 -18.56 1.51 2.80
CA ARG A 390 -17.33 2.08 2.25
C ARG A 390 -17.02 3.43 2.88
N ARG A 391 -18.02 4.31 3.02
CA ARG A 391 -17.87 5.64 3.64
C ARG A 391 -17.39 5.54 5.10
N LEU A 392 -18.02 4.68 5.90
CA LEU A 392 -17.60 4.41 7.28
C LEU A 392 -16.18 3.84 7.35
N SER A 393 -15.88 2.84 6.51
CA SER A 393 -14.58 2.17 6.48
C SER A 393 -13.45 3.09 6.03
N THR A 394 -13.70 3.99 5.09
CA THR A 394 -12.71 4.98 4.63
C THR A 394 -12.35 5.96 5.75
N TRP A 395 -13.33 6.43 6.52
CA TRP A 395 -13.06 7.29 7.69
C TRP A 395 -12.20 6.59 8.74
N VAL A 396 -12.59 5.37 9.14
CA VAL A 396 -11.84 4.55 10.12
C VAL A 396 -10.40 4.30 9.64
N ARG A 397 -10.21 3.98 8.36
CA ARG A 397 -8.88 3.76 7.77
C ARG A 397 -8.04 5.03 7.76
N THR A 398 -8.62 6.18 7.46
CA THR A 398 -7.91 7.47 7.51
C THR A 398 -7.40 7.75 8.91
N VAL A 399 -8.25 7.65 9.92
CA VAL A 399 -7.85 7.89 11.32
C VAL A 399 -6.77 6.90 11.79
N ARG A 400 -6.90 5.62 11.44
CA ARG A 400 -5.95 4.58 11.88
C ARG A 400 -4.60 4.60 11.16
N ARG A 401 -4.58 4.98 9.87
CA ARG A 401 -3.41 4.79 8.99
C ARG A 401 -2.76 6.09 8.53
N ARG A 402 -3.53 7.18 8.46
CA ARG A 402 -3.07 8.45 7.88
C ARG A 402 -2.98 9.58 8.91
N SER A 403 -3.67 9.49 10.05
CA SER A 403 -3.55 10.51 11.11
C SER A 403 -2.26 10.36 11.90
N SER A 404 -1.55 11.47 12.09
CA SER A 404 -0.37 11.57 12.95
C SER A 404 -0.74 11.78 14.43
N ALA A 405 -1.80 12.58 14.68
CA ALA A 405 -2.39 12.83 15.99
C ALA A 405 -3.90 13.08 15.85
N VAL A 406 -4.66 12.84 16.93
CA VAL A 406 -6.08 13.22 17.07
C VAL A 406 -6.23 13.86 18.44
N GLU A 407 -6.57 15.15 18.44
CA GLU A 407 -6.71 15.94 19.66
C GLU A 407 -8.00 16.76 19.58
N GLY A 408 -8.79 16.76 20.65
CA GLY A 408 -10.00 17.56 20.73
C GLY A 408 -10.72 17.34 22.06
N ALA A 409 -11.72 18.17 22.33
CA ALA A 409 -12.63 17.95 23.44
C ALA A 409 -14.07 18.25 22.99
N MET A 410 -15.00 17.46 23.47
CA MET A 410 -16.43 17.66 23.31
C MET A 410 -17.02 18.06 24.66
N ILE A 411 -17.80 19.14 24.69
CA ILE A 411 -18.54 19.54 25.88
C ILE A 411 -19.98 19.07 25.67
N VAL A 412 -20.45 18.16 26.53
CA VAL A 412 -21.82 17.63 26.50
C VAL A 412 -22.40 17.84 27.88
N ASP A 413 -23.51 18.58 27.98
CA ASP A 413 -24.19 18.87 29.26
C ASP A 413 -23.26 19.47 30.33
N GLY A 414 -22.29 20.30 29.92
CA GLY A 414 -21.29 20.90 30.79
C GLY A 414 -20.10 20.00 31.13
N GLU A 415 -20.15 18.70 30.79
CA GLU A 415 -19.02 17.79 30.95
C GLU A 415 -18.06 17.88 29.77
N ARG A 416 -16.78 18.12 30.05
CA ARG A 416 -15.71 18.08 29.04
C ARG A 416 -15.21 16.65 28.87
N ARG A 417 -15.43 16.07 27.69
CA ARG A 417 -14.91 14.76 27.26
C ARG A 417 -13.77 14.95 26.28
N MET A 418 -12.61 14.37 26.58
CA MET A 418 -11.48 14.36 25.65
C MET A 418 -11.76 13.43 24.47
N LEU A 419 -11.48 13.90 23.27
CA LEU A 419 -11.58 13.12 22.04
C LEU A 419 -10.18 12.61 21.66
N ASP A 420 -10.03 11.29 21.69
CA ASP A 420 -8.88 10.60 21.13
C ASP A 420 -9.27 9.87 19.82
N ALA A 421 -8.27 9.27 19.17
CA ALA A 421 -8.48 8.56 17.90
C ALA A 421 -9.46 7.38 18.03
N GLY A 422 -9.56 6.75 19.22
CA GLY A 422 -10.44 5.62 19.48
C GLY A 422 -11.89 6.06 19.64
N ALA A 423 -12.12 7.10 20.46
CA ALA A 423 -13.42 7.74 20.63
C ALA A 423 -13.97 8.22 19.28
N LEU A 424 -13.13 8.83 18.43
CA LEU A 424 -13.51 9.36 17.13
C LEU A 424 -14.01 8.31 16.13
N ILE A 425 -13.50 7.07 16.20
CA ILE A 425 -13.86 5.99 15.27
C ILE A 425 -14.83 4.97 15.84
N SER A 426 -15.04 4.97 17.16
CA SER A 426 -15.80 3.95 17.91
C SER A 426 -17.19 3.66 17.30
N ALA A 427 -17.97 4.71 17.02
CA ALA A 427 -19.29 4.60 16.42
C ALA A 427 -19.25 4.00 15.01
N SER A 428 -18.28 4.43 14.18
CA SER A 428 -18.11 3.90 12.82
C SER A 428 -17.68 2.44 12.82
N GLU A 429 -16.80 2.03 13.74
CA GLU A 429 -16.40 0.63 13.88
C GLU A 429 -17.54 -0.26 14.36
N SER A 430 -18.31 0.21 15.34
CA SER A 430 -19.50 -0.50 15.82
C SER A 430 -20.51 -0.69 14.68
N ALA A 431 -20.82 0.37 13.93
CA ALA A 431 -21.69 0.29 12.78
C ALA A 431 -21.19 -0.70 11.73
N LEU A 432 -19.89 -0.69 11.39
CA LEU A 432 -19.31 -1.64 10.44
C LEU A 432 -19.43 -3.10 10.90
N ARG A 433 -19.26 -3.39 12.20
CA ARG A 433 -19.44 -4.73 12.77
C ARG A 433 -20.88 -5.22 12.59
N TRP A 434 -21.85 -4.40 13.01
CA TRP A 434 -23.26 -4.75 12.92
C TRP A 434 -23.77 -4.84 11.49
N LEU A 435 -23.32 -3.95 10.59
CA LEU A 435 -23.67 -4.02 9.17
C LEU A 435 -23.13 -5.29 8.50
N SER A 436 -21.92 -5.73 8.87
CA SER A 436 -21.37 -7.00 8.37
C SER A 436 -22.14 -8.22 8.87
N LEU A 437 -22.58 -8.21 10.13
CA LEU A 437 -23.44 -9.28 10.65
C LEU A 437 -24.82 -9.25 9.98
N ALA A 438 -25.43 -8.06 9.87
CA ALA A 438 -26.76 -7.89 9.30
C ALA A 438 -26.84 -8.35 7.84
N SER A 439 -25.80 -8.09 7.03
CA SER A 439 -25.79 -8.53 5.62
C SER A 439 -25.77 -10.05 5.47
N VAL A 440 -25.08 -10.76 6.36
CA VAL A 440 -25.10 -12.23 6.42
C VAL A 440 -26.46 -12.74 6.90
N LEU A 441 -27.03 -12.15 7.96
CA LEU A 441 -28.32 -12.56 8.49
C LEU A 441 -29.47 -12.36 7.49
N ILE A 442 -29.48 -11.24 6.76
CA ILE A 442 -30.46 -10.98 5.70
C ILE A 442 -30.33 -12.04 4.59
N ALA A 443 -29.12 -12.34 4.14
CA ALA A 443 -28.89 -13.35 3.12
C ALA A 443 -29.40 -14.73 3.55
N MET A 444 -29.13 -15.14 4.81
CA MET A 444 -29.64 -16.38 5.38
C MET A 444 -31.17 -16.37 5.50
N ALA A 445 -31.77 -15.27 5.94
CA ALA A 445 -33.22 -15.15 6.07
C ALA A 445 -33.93 -15.28 4.72
N VAL A 446 -33.42 -14.60 3.67
CA VAL A 446 -33.99 -14.68 2.31
C VAL A 446 -33.80 -16.09 1.74
N LEU A 447 -32.64 -16.71 1.94
CA LEU A 447 -32.40 -18.09 1.52
C LEU A 447 -33.33 -19.08 2.21
N PHE A 448 -33.50 -18.98 3.53
CA PHE A 448 -34.41 -19.86 4.26
C PHE A 448 -35.86 -19.64 3.86
N ALA A 449 -36.31 -18.40 3.73
CA ALA A 449 -37.64 -18.09 3.21
C ALA A 449 -37.89 -18.77 1.85
N ARG A 450 -36.86 -18.86 1.00
CA ARG A 450 -36.91 -19.54 -0.30
C ARG A 450 -36.87 -21.07 -0.24
N LEU A 451 -36.32 -21.66 0.81
CA LEU A 451 -36.24 -23.12 0.96
C LEU A 451 -37.48 -23.69 1.64
N TYR A 452 -38.19 -22.88 2.44
CA TYR A 452 -39.40 -23.28 3.16
C TYR A 452 -40.71 -22.88 2.46
N HIS A 453 -40.64 -22.11 1.36
CA HIS A 453 -41.76 -21.71 0.50
C HIS A 453 -41.39 -21.91 -0.97
#